data_AF-A0AAD8BQH0-F1
#
_entry.id   AF-A0AAD8BQH0-F1
#
_cell.length_a   1.000
_cell.length_b   1.000
_cell.length_c   1.000
_cell.angle_alpha   90.00
_cell.angle_beta   90.00
_cell.angle_gamma   90.00
#
_symmetry.space_group_name_H-M   'P 1'
#
loop_
_entity.id
_entity.type
_entity.pdbx_description
1 polymer ?
#
loop_
_entity_poly.entity_id
_entity_poly.type
_entity_poly.pdbx_seq_one_letter_code
_entity_poly.pdbx_strand_id
1 'polypeptide(L)'
;MTGKKVQKQQWKQILTVCLLIVLFLVSFGFVILPQFLTYNIRYKESLGYLTSFYNLSLINYASTVEAGDPSILTTSMLYHTTLGLHNTTELRVKSPLITTTWSTTVIHNVSTSRTTAASSQASFTKSVSLPPSSNVPTSSSASTRKKYLIYLCDSKKYCFGLGDRQRGLVSVYLLAEVTNRTFGLVMTSPSNFTEFYQPSLVNWEIPEAELLGKSTIVLEGLGGKTDFKLESDDFNANFTQDVIYIRTNQKFHYNLLKNPIYKDKFPEWARPPHWKLYQTGWMRLMLPSSSLRSYLNEILVQIHDIMREERQVWEVINSTSCCMKSEKCANISCKNESLIECCRHPGATNSSSTPAACSNYTCSNSSSRCSNTSLTRCLTNTCALSLNCNSSVCDSVECSPVMRQTKCIDKLGMLITNSSDVNRTISMANNLCLSPPLTTPLTATRESIRSSKHYEPVNLNMVCVHIRLGHSKTMPFENNVRNKVGEEKAVWKFLTPYVNNGSHVYLATDSEEVRQEAKRLFGYRLHISTVPIVHIAAVQEGQDKVLGFRLTLMEQLLLATSCSTLVVSYSGFSMKAAQFRYIMQPGIGQLFIYRNAKVWPVNVGSLL
;
A
#
# COMPACT_ATOMS: atom_id res chain seq x y z
N MET A 1 -22.43 38.83 -14.54
CA MET A 1 -21.46 38.69 -15.66
C MET A 1 -20.18 39.56 -15.50
N THR A 2 -19.84 40.08 -14.31
CA THR A 2 -18.75 41.07 -14.14
C THR A 2 -17.43 40.51 -13.57
N GLY A 3 -17.40 39.28 -13.02
CA GLY A 3 -16.18 38.73 -12.39
C GLY A 3 -15.06 38.30 -13.35
N LYS A 4 -15.39 37.81 -14.56
CA LYS A 4 -14.37 37.27 -15.49
C LYS A 4 -13.51 38.36 -16.16
N LYS A 5 -14.01 39.59 -16.31
CA LYS A 5 -13.23 40.68 -16.92
C LYS A 5 -12.17 41.23 -15.97
N VAL A 6 -12.48 41.32 -14.68
CA VAL A 6 -11.53 41.81 -13.64
C VAL A 6 -10.34 40.86 -13.51
N GLN A 7 -10.58 39.55 -13.54
CA GLN A 7 -9.52 38.55 -13.43
C GLN A 7 -8.57 38.57 -14.64
N LYS A 8 -9.09 38.80 -15.86
CA LYS A 8 -8.26 38.91 -17.08
C LYS A 8 -7.38 40.17 -17.07
N GLN A 9 -7.85 41.26 -16.49
CA GLN A 9 -7.09 42.50 -16.35
C GLN A 9 -5.92 42.34 -15.35
N GLN A 10 -6.16 41.67 -14.21
CA GLN A 10 -5.13 41.39 -13.22
C GLN A 10 -4.01 40.48 -13.77
N TRP A 11 -4.37 39.44 -14.54
CA TRP A 11 -3.36 38.57 -15.16
C TRP A 11 -2.49 39.29 -16.19
N LYS A 12 -3.05 40.24 -16.95
CA LYS A 12 -2.26 41.08 -17.86
C LYS A 12 -1.25 41.93 -17.09
N GLN A 13 -1.65 42.56 -15.99
CA GLN A 13 -0.75 43.37 -15.17
C GLN A 13 0.40 42.54 -14.57
N ILE A 14 0.11 41.34 -14.07
CA ILE A 14 1.14 40.44 -13.52
C ILE A 14 2.13 40.03 -14.62
N LEU A 15 1.64 39.67 -15.81
CA LEU A 15 2.52 39.28 -16.93
C LEU A 15 3.43 40.43 -17.37
N THR A 16 2.89 41.65 -17.42
CA THR A 16 3.65 42.85 -17.78
C THR A 16 4.75 43.14 -16.74
N VAL A 17 4.46 43.03 -15.44
CA VAL A 17 5.47 43.23 -14.39
C VAL A 17 6.58 42.17 -14.47
N CYS A 18 6.23 40.90 -14.66
CA CYS A 18 7.22 39.83 -14.82
C CYS A 18 8.11 40.07 -16.05
N LEU A 19 7.54 40.51 -17.16
CA LEU A 19 8.31 40.81 -18.38
C LEU A 19 9.27 42.00 -18.17
N LEU A 20 8.82 43.04 -17.48
CA LEU A 20 9.66 44.20 -17.15
C LEU A 20 10.81 43.83 -16.21
N ILE A 21 10.59 42.95 -15.23
CA ILE A 21 11.65 42.45 -14.34
C ILE A 21 12.69 41.66 -15.14
N VAL A 22 12.27 40.78 -16.06
CA VAL A 22 13.19 40.03 -16.91
C VAL A 22 14.00 40.96 -17.81
N LEU A 23 13.36 41.94 -18.44
CA LEU A 23 14.03 42.93 -19.29
C LEU A 23 15.03 43.78 -18.48
N PHE A 24 14.66 44.18 -17.26
CA PHE A 24 15.53 44.91 -16.34
C PHE A 24 16.76 44.07 -15.95
N LEU A 25 16.58 42.80 -15.60
CA LEU A 25 17.70 41.93 -15.24
C LEU A 25 18.65 41.70 -16.43
N VAL A 26 18.10 41.54 -17.64
CA VAL A 26 18.92 41.42 -18.86
C VAL A 26 19.67 42.72 -19.16
N SER A 27 19.07 43.90 -18.97
CA SER A 27 19.76 45.18 -19.21
C SER A 27 20.91 45.45 -18.23
N PHE A 28 20.93 44.78 -17.07
CA PHE A 28 22.03 44.85 -16.09
C PHE A 28 23.03 43.69 -16.21
N GLY A 29 23.01 42.94 -17.32
CA GLY A 29 24.01 41.91 -17.62
C GLY A 29 23.82 40.60 -16.85
N PHE A 30 22.66 40.39 -16.20
CA PHE A 30 22.37 39.10 -15.58
C PHE A 30 22.02 38.06 -16.65
N VAL A 31 22.87 37.04 -16.77
CA VAL A 31 22.59 35.85 -17.59
C VAL A 31 21.58 34.97 -16.85
N ILE A 32 20.31 35.04 -17.27
CA ILE A 32 19.28 34.15 -16.74
C ILE A 32 19.48 32.77 -17.37
N LEU A 33 20.07 31.83 -16.62
CA LEU A 33 20.18 30.43 -17.06
C LEU A 33 18.77 29.82 -17.24
N PRO A 34 18.53 28.97 -18.26
CA PRO A 34 17.19 28.44 -18.59
C PRO A 34 16.56 27.55 -17.50
N GLN A 35 17.26 27.27 -16.41
CA GLN A 35 16.79 26.37 -15.35
C GLN A 35 15.68 26.98 -14.47
N PHE A 36 15.36 28.27 -14.61
CA PHE A 36 14.29 28.92 -13.84
C PHE A 36 12.92 29.00 -14.52
N LEU A 37 12.77 28.54 -15.78
CA LEU A 37 11.49 28.56 -16.50
C LEU A 37 10.67 27.27 -16.40
N THR A 38 11.14 26.26 -15.68
CA THR A 38 10.35 25.05 -15.36
C THR A 38 9.62 25.17 -14.03
N TYR A 39 8.95 26.30 -13.78
CA TYR A 39 7.94 26.38 -12.72
C TYR A 39 6.57 26.00 -13.29
N ASN A 40 6.03 24.89 -12.80
CA ASN A 40 4.75 24.30 -13.20
C ASN A 40 3.57 25.27 -13.02
N ILE A 41 3.14 25.92 -14.10
CA ILE A 41 1.77 26.46 -14.17
C ILE A 41 0.84 25.33 -14.60
N ARG A 42 0.23 24.66 -13.61
CA ARG A 42 -0.92 23.77 -13.82
C ARG A 42 -2.19 24.61 -13.86
N TYR A 43 -2.72 24.85 -15.06
CA TYR A 43 -4.15 25.08 -15.29
C TYR A 43 -4.52 24.51 -16.66
N LYS A 44 -4.96 23.25 -16.67
CA LYS A 44 -5.60 22.63 -17.84
C LYS A 44 -6.88 21.97 -17.33
N GLU A 45 -7.97 22.71 -17.44
CA GLU A 45 -9.35 22.23 -17.54
C GLU A 45 -10.27 23.45 -17.60
N SER A 46 -10.42 24.05 -18.79
CA SER A 46 -11.60 24.79 -19.28
C SER A 46 -11.25 25.71 -20.45
N LEU A 47 -11.02 25.13 -21.64
CA LEU A 47 -11.17 25.83 -22.93
C LEU A 47 -11.17 24.79 -24.07
N GLY A 48 -12.26 24.01 -24.13
CA GLY A 48 -12.80 23.58 -25.41
C GLY A 48 -13.75 24.68 -25.89
N TYR A 49 -13.78 24.93 -27.19
CA TYR A 49 -14.40 26.07 -27.89
C TYR A 49 -13.51 27.33 -27.98
N LEU A 50 -12.73 27.40 -29.06
CA LEU A 50 -12.58 28.56 -29.96
C LEU A 50 -11.52 28.23 -31.02
N THR A 51 -11.95 27.59 -32.11
CA THR A 51 -11.19 27.55 -33.37
C THR A 51 -12.05 28.15 -34.46
N SER A 52 -11.89 29.45 -34.68
CA SER A 52 -12.09 30.10 -35.98
C SER A 52 -11.48 31.51 -35.92
N PHE A 53 -10.89 31.95 -37.04
CA PHE A 53 -10.27 33.24 -37.33
C PHE A 53 -8.85 33.49 -36.73
N TYR A 54 -7.80 33.14 -37.48
CA TYR A 54 -7.20 33.99 -38.53
C TYR A 54 -6.08 33.22 -39.23
N ASN A 55 -6.16 33.15 -40.56
CA ASN A 55 -5.03 32.87 -41.45
C ASN A 55 -4.16 34.12 -41.56
N LEU A 56 -2.83 34.00 -41.50
CA LEU A 56 -1.90 34.61 -42.45
C LEU A 56 -0.47 34.04 -42.26
N SER A 57 -0.04 33.29 -43.27
CA SER A 57 1.30 33.20 -43.90
C SER A 57 2.55 33.70 -43.16
N LEU A 58 3.61 32.89 -43.14
CA LEU A 58 4.79 33.08 -44.01
C LEU A 58 5.86 31.97 -43.82
N ILE A 59 6.07 31.24 -44.92
CA ILE A 59 7.34 30.83 -45.56
C ILE A 59 8.23 29.74 -44.92
N ASN A 60 8.31 28.65 -45.70
CA ASN A 60 9.32 27.60 -45.74
C ASN A 60 10.72 28.14 -46.10
N TYR A 61 11.75 27.53 -45.51
CA TYR A 61 12.93 27.14 -46.29
C TYR A 61 13.37 25.76 -45.82
N ALA A 62 13.18 24.78 -46.71
CA ALA A 62 13.84 23.50 -46.67
C ALA A 62 14.88 23.51 -47.79
N SER A 63 16.08 23.03 -47.51
CA SER A 63 16.97 22.51 -48.54
C SER A 63 17.80 21.36 -47.96
N THR A 64 17.59 20.23 -48.61
CA THR A 64 18.24 18.92 -48.63
C THR A 64 19.77 18.94 -48.71
N VAL A 65 20.42 17.84 -48.28
CA VAL A 65 21.31 16.95 -49.08
C VAL A 65 21.76 15.74 -48.22
N GLU A 66 21.84 14.59 -48.88
CA GLU A 66 22.15 13.24 -48.39
C GLU A 66 23.65 12.91 -48.22
N ALA A 67 23.88 11.82 -47.48
CA ALA A 67 24.93 10.79 -47.60
C ALA A 67 26.40 11.07 -47.21
N GLY A 68 26.91 10.24 -46.29
CA GLY A 68 28.34 10.01 -46.05
C GLY A 68 28.63 9.33 -44.69
N ASP A 69 29.03 8.06 -44.72
CA ASP A 69 29.59 7.25 -43.61
C ASP A 69 31.12 7.11 -43.83
N PRO A 70 31.95 6.46 -42.97
CA PRO A 70 32.21 6.56 -41.52
C PRO A 70 33.66 7.06 -41.24
N SER A 71 33.98 7.50 -40.01
CA SER A 71 35.22 7.12 -39.28
C SER A 71 35.46 7.91 -37.98
N ILE A 72 35.77 7.15 -36.93
CA ILE A 72 36.78 7.39 -35.88
C ILE A 72 36.75 8.74 -35.13
N LEU A 73 36.27 8.71 -33.88
CA LEU A 73 37.06 9.19 -32.73
C LEU A 73 36.45 8.67 -31.42
N THR A 74 37.18 7.72 -30.85
CA THR A 74 37.07 7.28 -29.47
C THR A 74 37.50 8.41 -28.52
N THR A 75 36.69 8.70 -27.51
CA THR A 75 37.22 9.28 -26.27
C THR A 75 36.41 8.79 -25.09
N SER A 76 37.03 7.88 -24.33
CA SER A 76 36.61 7.46 -23.01
C SER A 76 36.80 8.59 -22.00
N MET A 77 35.80 8.84 -21.15
CA MET A 77 36.05 9.35 -19.80
C MET A 77 35.52 8.35 -18.78
N LEU A 78 36.45 7.56 -18.25
CA LEU A 78 36.35 6.95 -16.94
C LEU A 78 36.42 8.05 -15.88
N TYR A 79 35.47 8.08 -14.95
CA TYR A 79 35.71 8.60 -13.61
C TYR A 79 35.46 7.48 -12.61
N HIS A 80 36.57 6.87 -12.19
CA HIS A 80 36.69 6.21 -10.89
C HIS A 80 36.91 7.30 -9.84
N THR A 81 36.15 7.29 -8.75
CA THR A 81 36.64 7.85 -7.48
C THR A 81 35.98 7.11 -6.32
N THR A 82 36.73 6.15 -5.78
CA THR A 82 36.60 5.61 -4.44
C THR A 82 37.58 6.36 -3.55
N LEU A 83 37.09 6.94 -2.45
CA LEU A 83 37.85 7.15 -1.23
C LEU A 83 36.85 7.43 -0.11
N GLY A 84 36.69 6.45 0.77
CA GLY A 84 35.99 6.61 2.03
C GLY A 84 36.91 7.25 3.06
N LEU A 85 36.33 8.05 3.94
CA LEU A 85 36.85 8.32 5.27
C LEU A 85 35.66 8.44 6.23
N HIS A 86 35.68 7.58 7.24
CA HIS A 86 34.84 7.61 8.42
C HIS A 86 35.06 8.91 9.20
N ASN A 87 33.98 9.63 9.50
CA ASN A 87 33.88 10.46 10.70
C ASN A 87 32.41 10.73 11.02
N THR A 88 31.84 9.93 11.92
CA THR A 88 30.55 10.21 12.55
C THR A 88 30.80 10.93 13.87
N THR A 89 30.75 12.26 13.85
CA THR A 89 30.53 13.06 15.05
C THR A 89 29.06 12.95 15.46
N GLU A 90 28.81 12.36 16.62
CA GLU A 90 27.50 12.33 17.30
C GLU A 90 27.00 13.75 17.59
N LEU A 91 25.91 14.14 16.92
CA LEU A 91 25.06 15.24 17.36
C LEU A 91 24.02 14.68 18.33
N ARG A 92 24.30 14.79 19.65
CA ARG A 92 23.31 14.56 20.71
C ARG A 92 22.20 15.61 20.64
N VAL A 93 21.12 15.28 19.93
CA VAL A 93 19.84 15.97 20.09
C VAL A 93 19.09 15.32 21.25
N LYS A 94 19.11 15.96 22.42
CA LYS A 94 18.23 15.59 23.55
C LYS A 94 16.79 15.88 23.15
N SER A 95 16.04 14.84 22.83
CA SER A 95 14.57 14.87 22.75
C SER A 95 14.02 14.01 23.88
N PRO A 96 12.99 14.44 24.63
CA PRO A 96 12.45 13.65 25.74
C PRO A 96 11.63 12.48 25.18
N LEU A 97 12.19 11.27 25.23
CA LEU A 97 11.45 10.03 25.03
C LEU A 97 10.64 9.76 26.31
N ILE A 98 9.31 9.72 26.19
CA ILE A 98 8.46 9.03 27.15
C ILE A 98 8.71 7.54 26.92
N THR A 99 9.58 6.95 27.73
CA THR A 99 9.78 5.51 27.83
C THR A 99 8.80 4.99 28.88
N THR A 100 7.67 4.43 28.44
CA THR A 100 6.92 3.48 29.26
C THR A 100 7.61 2.13 29.16
N THR A 101 8.52 1.85 30.10
CA THR A 101 9.07 0.52 30.30
C THR A 101 7.98 -0.42 30.80
N TRP A 102 7.58 -1.37 29.96
CA TRP A 102 6.83 -2.56 30.39
C TRP A 102 7.85 -3.60 30.87
N SER A 103 8.03 -3.72 32.19
CA SER A 103 8.75 -4.85 32.78
C SER A 103 7.77 -6.01 32.95
N THR A 104 7.88 -7.01 32.07
CA THR A 104 7.30 -8.34 32.30
C THR A 104 8.29 -9.18 33.10
N THR A 105 8.09 -9.23 34.41
CA THR A 105 8.75 -10.24 35.25
C THR A 105 8.05 -11.58 35.02
N VAL A 106 8.72 -12.49 34.31
CA VAL A 106 8.30 -13.88 34.16
C VAL A 106 8.69 -14.63 35.43
N ILE A 107 7.71 -14.94 36.27
CA ILE A 107 7.87 -15.92 37.35
C ILE A 107 7.40 -17.27 36.79
N HIS A 108 8.34 -18.19 36.58
CA HIS A 108 8.03 -19.60 36.38
C HIS A 108 7.67 -20.21 37.73
N ASN A 109 6.44 -20.71 37.87
CA ASN A 109 6.14 -21.79 38.80
C ASN A 109 5.26 -22.83 38.10
N VAL A 110 5.85 -24.01 37.92
CA VAL A 110 5.22 -25.22 37.44
C VAL A 110 4.58 -25.90 38.64
N SER A 111 3.26 -26.07 38.62
CA SER A 111 2.61 -27.18 39.34
C SER A 111 1.38 -27.64 38.56
N THR A 112 1.46 -28.87 38.08
CA THR A 112 0.38 -29.65 37.48
C THR A 112 -0.75 -29.89 38.47
N SER A 113 -1.98 -29.52 38.10
CA SER A 113 -3.15 -30.32 38.46
C SER A 113 -4.28 -30.11 37.46
N ARG A 114 -4.90 -31.24 37.13
CA ARG A 114 -5.92 -31.48 36.11
C ARG A 114 -7.26 -31.59 36.85
N THR A 115 -8.21 -30.68 36.61
CA THR A 115 -9.63 -30.95 36.88
C THR A 115 -10.58 -30.00 36.13
N THR A 116 -11.40 -30.63 35.29
CA THR A 116 -12.82 -30.40 34.97
C THR A 116 -13.40 -28.97 34.95
N ALA A 117 -13.95 -28.65 33.78
CA ALA A 117 -14.83 -27.53 33.50
C ALA A 117 -16.10 -27.53 34.38
N ALA A 118 -16.38 -26.38 34.98
CA ALA A 118 -17.73 -25.95 35.34
C ALA A 118 -17.77 -24.42 35.29
N SER A 119 -18.69 -23.90 34.48
CA SER A 119 -18.98 -22.47 34.35
C SER A 119 -19.69 -21.96 35.59
N SER A 120 -19.07 -21.01 36.30
CA SER A 120 -19.77 -20.17 37.27
C SER A 120 -19.27 -18.73 37.13
N GLN A 121 -20.14 -17.86 36.63
CA GLN A 121 -20.01 -16.42 36.76
C GLN A 121 -20.09 -16.07 38.25
N ALA A 122 -18.97 -15.68 38.85
CA ALA A 122 -18.92 -15.10 40.17
C ALA A 122 -18.54 -13.62 40.04
N SER A 123 -19.52 -12.77 40.31
CA SER A 123 -19.43 -11.33 40.49
C SER A 123 -18.55 -11.00 41.70
N PHE A 124 -17.40 -10.37 41.46
CA PHE A 124 -16.53 -9.85 42.51
C PHE A 124 -16.91 -8.39 42.81
N THR A 125 -17.86 -8.18 43.71
CA THR A 125 -18.10 -6.87 44.35
C THR A 125 -17.22 -6.74 45.58
N LYS A 126 -16.07 -6.09 45.41
CA LYS A 126 -15.21 -5.67 46.53
C LYS A 126 -15.75 -4.34 47.08
N SER A 127 -16.51 -4.42 48.17
CA SER A 127 -16.97 -3.26 48.94
C SER A 127 -15.79 -2.60 49.65
N VAL A 128 -15.42 -1.40 49.18
CA VAL A 128 -14.52 -0.49 49.89
C VAL A 128 -15.40 0.50 50.65
N SER A 129 -15.36 0.44 51.98
CA SER A 129 -15.98 1.41 52.88
C SER A 129 -15.22 2.73 52.84
N LEU A 130 -15.89 3.80 52.40
CA LEU A 130 -15.40 5.17 52.47
C LEU A 130 -15.76 5.81 53.83
N PRO A 131 -14.91 6.69 54.38
CA PRO A 131 -15.16 7.39 55.65
C PRO A 131 -16.26 8.46 55.52
N PRO A 132 -16.86 8.89 56.65
CA PRO A 132 -18.03 9.77 56.65
C PRO A 132 -17.70 11.18 56.15
N SER A 133 -18.52 11.61 55.20
CA SER A 133 -18.57 12.93 54.58
C SER A 133 -18.78 14.04 55.62
N SER A 134 -17.78 14.88 55.80
CA SER A 134 -17.86 16.17 56.49
C SER A 134 -18.28 17.26 55.50
N ASN A 135 -19.48 17.81 55.73
CA ASN A 135 -20.03 19.10 55.27
C ASN A 135 -19.17 19.92 54.30
N VAL A 136 -19.43 19.77 53.00
CA VAL A 136 -18.91 20.64 51.93
C VAL A 136 -19.91 21.78 51.67
N PRO A 137 -19.46 23.04 51.56
CA PRO A 137 -20.33 24.17 51.25
C PRO A 137 -20.94 24.01 49.84
N THR A 138 -22.27 24.08 49.74
CA THR A 138 -23.04 24.18 48.50
C THR A 138 -22.75 25.51 47.79
N SER A 139 -21.59 25.64 47.14
CA SER A 139 -21.42 26.58 46.04
C SER A 139 -21.98 25.91 44.80
N SER A 140 -23.15 26.37 44.34
CA SER A 140 -23.74 26.01 43.05
C SER A 140 -22.85 26.55 41.93
N SER A 141 -21.68 25.94 41.72
CA SER A 141 -20.88 26.18 40.52
C SER A 141 -21.75 25.70 39.37
N ALA A 142 -22.29 26.64 38.59
CA ALA A 142 -23.08 26.34 37.41
C ALA A 142 -22.26 25.38 36.55
N SER A 143 -22.60 24.09 36.58
CA SER A 143 -21.85 23.06 35.84
C SER A 143 -21.94 23.47 34.38
N THR A 144 -20.81 23.89 33.80
CA THR A 144 -20.79 24.32 32.41
C THR A 144 -21.34 23.19 31.56
N ARG A 145 -22.46 23.46 30.89
CA ARG A 145 -23.17 22.44 30.11
C ARG A 145 -22.20 21.87 29.07
N LYS A 146 -21.89 20.57 29.18
CA LYS A 146 -21.00 19.85 28.27
C LYS A 146 -21.53 19.92 26.84
N LYS A 147 -20.67 20.37 25.92
CA LYS A 147 -20.93 20.48 24.47
C LYS A 147 -20.13 19.44 23.69
N TYR A 148 -20.65 19.02 22.55
CA TYR A 148 -20.14 17.90 21.76
C TYR A 148 -19.90 18.31 20.31
N LEU A 149 -18.90 17.69 19.70
CA LEU A 149 -18.59 17.78 18.28
C LEU A 149 -18.38 16.37 17.74
N ILE A 150 -19.31 15.91 16.89
CA ILE A 150 -19.41 14.50 16.49
C ILE A 150 -19.10 14.37 15.00
N TYR A 151 -18.09 13.55 14.65
CA TYR A 151 -17.90 13.15 13.25
C TYR A 151 -19.04 12.21 12.83
N LEU A 152 -19.72 12.51 11.72
CA LEU A 152 -20.85 11.75 11.24
C LEU A 152 -20.57 11.12 9.86
N CYS A 153 -20.71 9.80 9.79
CA CYS A 153 -20.75 9.04 8.55
C CYS A 153 -21.77 7.90 8.64
N ASP A 154 -22.97 8.15 8.17
CA ASP A 154 -24.10 7.22 8.17
C ASP A 154 -24.49 6.81 6.73
N SER A 155 -25.48 5.93 6.58
CA SER A 155 -25.97 5.49 5.28
C SER A 155 -26.76 6.58 4.52
N LYS A 156 -27.08 7.69 5.20
CA LYS A 156 -27.88 8.79 4.62
C LYS A 156 -27.11 9.62 3.59
N LYS A 157 -25.78 9.70 3.73
CA LYS A 157 -24.92 10.49 2.84
C LYS A 157 -23.63 9.75 2.49
N TYR A 158 -23.13 10.03 1.29
CA TYR A 158 -21.88 9.47 0.80
C TYR A 158 -20.67 10.06 1.56
N CYS A 159 -19.89 9.22 2.24
CA CYS A 159 -18.70 9.64 3.01
C CYS A 159 -17.35 9.44 2.30
N PHE A 160 -17.33 9.27 0.98
CA PHE A 160 -16.10 8.97 0.22
C PHE A 160 -15.36 7.71 0.71
N GLY A 161 -14.12 7.53 0.24
CA GLY A 161 -13.26 6.39 0.57
C GLY A 161 -12.63 6.49 1.96
N LEU A 162 -11.96 5.41 2.40
CA LEU A 162 -11.42 5.30 3.75
C LEU A 162 -10.45 6.44 4.10
N GLY A 163 -9.49 6.73 3.23
CA GLY A 163 -8.51 7.80 3.47
C GLY A 163 -9.13 9.20 3.61
N ASP A 164 -10.29 9.42 2.99
CA ASP A 164 -11.08 10.66 3.13
C ASP A 164 -11.79 10.72 4.48
N ARG A 165 -12.34 9.59 4.93
CA ARG A 165 -12.97 9.45 6.26
C ARG A 165 -11.97 9.64 7.38
N GLN A 166 -10.81 8.98 7.30
CA GLN A 166 -9.72 9.13 8.28
C GLN A 166 -9.28 10.58 8.41
N ARG A 167 -9.22 11.29 7.28
CA ARG A 167 -8.87 12.71 7.23
C ARG A 167 -9.95 13.58 7.85
N GLY A 168 -11.22 13.37 7.50
CA GLY A 168 -12.33 14.11 8.09
C GLY A 168 -12.44 13.91 9.61
N LEU A 169 -12.28 12.68 10.05
CA LEU A 169 -12.37 12.29 11.46
C LEU A 169 -11.30 13.00 12.30
N VAL A 170 -10.02 12.94 11.90
CA VAL A 170 -8.95 13.66 12.62
C VAL A 170 -9.14 15.18 12.55
N SER A 171 -9.67 15.71 11.44
CA SER A 171 -9.98 17.14 11.33
C SER A 171 -11.06 17.56 12.33
N VAL A 172 -12.14 16.79 12.49
CA VAL A 172 -13.21 17.07 13.46
C VAL A 172 -12.69 16.92 14.88
N TYR A 173 -11.84 15.93 15.16
CA TYR A 173 -11.19 15.79 16.46
C TYR A 173 -10.34 17.03 16.80
N LEU A 174 -9.51 17.50 15.87
CA LEU A 174 -8.74 18.73 16.07
C LEU A 174 -9.63 19.94 16.33
N LEU A 175 -10.74 20.08 15.60
CA LEU A 175 -11.70 21.16 15.80
C LEU A 175 -12.34 21.07 17.20
N ALA A 176 -12.64 19.86 17.69
CA ALA A 176 -13.18 19.65 19.03
C ALA A 176 -12.21 20.15 20.11
N GLU A 177 -10.92 19.83 19.97
CA GLU A 177 -9.87 20.25 20.92
C GLU A 177 -9.76 21.77 20.99
N VAL A 178 -9.63 22.46 19.84
CA VAL A 178 -9.44 23.93 19.83
C VAL A 178 -10.71 24.71 20.19
N THR A 179 -11.88 24.08 20.11
CA THR A 179 -13.17 24.68 20.51
C THR A 179 -13.62 24.25 21.92
N ASN A 180 -12.82 23.44 22.62
CA ASN A 180 -13.14 22.87 23.92
C ASN A 180 -14.49 22.12 23.95
N ARG A 181 -14.73 21.29 22.93
CA ARG A 181 -15.91 20.41 22.83
C ARG A 181 -15.48 18.96 23.02
N THR A 182 -16.38 18.15 23.59
CA THR A 182 -16.17 16.70 23.66
C THR A 182 -16.29 16.10 22.27
N PHE A 183 -15.23 15.45 21.79
CA PHE A 183 -15.27 14.75 20.51
C PHE A 183 -16.08 13.46 20.60
N GLY A 184 -16.92 13.21 19.61
CA GLY A 184 -17.63 11.93 19.44
C GLY A 184 -17.54 11.40 18.02
N LEU A 185 -17.87 10.12 17.84
CA LEU A 185 -17.82 9.45 16.55
C LEU A 185 -19.11 8.65 16.30
N VAL A 186 -19.80 8.95 15.20
CA VAL A 186 -20.89 8.15 14.66
C VAL A 186 -20.54 7.76 13.24
N MET A 187 -20.06 6.52 13.06
CA MET A 187 -19.72 5.98 11.76
C MET A 187 -20.35 4.60 11.58
N THR A 188 -21.54 4.57 10.97
CA THR A 188 -22.38 3.37 10.85
C THR A 188 -22.43 2.81 9.42
N SER A 189 -21.81 3.48 8.46
CA SER A 189 -21.79 3.06 7.05
C SER A 189 -20.35 2.81 6.57
N PRO A 190 -20.07 1.69 5.87
CA PRO A 190 -21.00 0.62 5.49
C PRO A 190 -21.32 -0.39 6.61
N SER A 191 -20.60 -0.36 7.73
CA SER A 191 -20.89 -1.11 8.95
C SER A 191 -20.47 -0.28 10.16
N ASN A 192 -20.87 -0.69 11.37
CA ASN A 192 -20.55 0.02 12.59
C ASN A 192 -19.03 0.01 12.84
N PHE A 193 -18.44 1.19 12.89
CA PHE A 193 -17.00 1.35 13.03
C PHE A 193 -16.45 0.77 14.34
N THR A 194 -17.28 0.70 15.39
CA THR A 194 -16.93 0.07 16.68
C THR A 194 -16.63 -1.43 16.58
N GLU A 195 -17.09 -2.10 15.51
CA GLU A 195 -16.73 -3.51 15.25
C GLU A 195 -15.22 -3.67 14.94
N PHE A 196 -14.59 -2.62 14.40
CA PHE A 196 -13.23 -2.66 13.88
C PHE A 196 -12.23 -1.90 14.73
N TYR A 197 -12.68 -0.84 15.38
CA TYR A 197 -11.85 0.01 16.22
C TYR A 197 -12.58 0.33 17.52
N GLN A 198 -11.82 0.32 18.61
CA GLN A 198 -12.25 0.79 19.91
C GLN A 198 -11.52 2.12 20.24
N PRO A 199 -12.03 2.88 21.22
CA PRO A 199 -11.33 4.04 21.75
C PRO A 199 -9.89 3.73 22.17
N SER A 200 -9.00 4.69 21.92
CA SER A 200 -7.60 4.67 22.37
C SER A 200 -7.41 5.68 23.51
N LEU A 201 -6.62 6.73 23.32
CA LEU A 201 -6.39 7.80 24.29
C LEU A 201 -7.58 8.76 24.45
N VAL A 202 -8.51 8.71 23.50
CA VAL A 202 -9.72 9.55 23.48
C VAL A 202 -10.93 8.64 23.45
N ASN A 203 -11.77 8.74 24.48
CA ASN A 203 -13.08 8.09 24.45
C ASN A 203 -14.05 8.89 23.56
N TRP A 204 -14.28 8.39 22.35
CA TRP A 204 -15.19 8.98 21.38
C TRP A 204 -16.58 8.33 21.36
N GLU A 205 -16.82 7.33 22.20
CA GLU A 205 -18.14 6.74 22.40
C GLU A 205 -18.95 7.63 23.35
N ILE A 206 -20.02 8.23 22.83
CA ILE A 206 -20.90 9.10 23.61
C ILE A 206 -22.22 8.37 23.84
N PRO A 207 -22.60 8.09 25.10
CA PRO A 207 -23.89 7.49 25.40
C PRO A 207 -25.05 8.33 24.86
N GLU A 208 -26.06 7.69 24.27
CA GLU A 208 -27.23 8.40 23.73
C GLU A 208 -27.97 9.22 24.80
N ALA A 209 -28.00 8.72 26.04
CA ALA A 209 -28.55 9.44 27.19
C ALA A 209 -27.84 10.78 27.47
N GLU A 210 -26.54 10.92 27.15
CA GLU A 210 -25.84 12.21 27.25
C GLU A 210 -26.29 13.19 26.18
N LEU A 211 -26.83 12.71 25.05
CA LEU A 211 -27.25 13.55 23.92
C LEU A 211 -28.74 13.91 23.98
N LEU A 212 -29.54 13.16 24.74
CA LEU A 212 -30.98 13.35 24.83
C LEU A 212 -31.34 14.75 25.38
N GLY A 213 -32.27 15.43 24.70
CA GLY A 213 -32.73 16.77 25.09
C GLY A 213 -31.75 17.92 24.80
N LYS A 214 -30.57 17.64 24.22
CA LYS A 214 -29.62 18.67 23.80
C LYS A 214 -30.02 19.27 22.45
N SER A 215 -29.74 20.56 22.27
CA SER A 215 -29.90 21.22 20.97
C SER A 215 -28.89 20.64 19.96
N THR A 216 -29.35 20.37 18.73
CA THR A 216 -28.52 19.71 17.71
C THR A 216 -28.52 20.47 16.39
N ILE A 217 -27.41 20.37 15.65
CA ILE A 217 -27.28 20.78 14.25
C ILE A 217 -26.36 19.82 13.50
N VAL A 218 -26.57 19.72 12.19
CA VAL A 218 -25.74 18.92 11.28
C VAL A 218 -25.10 19.86 10.27
N LEU A 219 -23.78 19.85 10.17
CA LEU A 219 -23.01 20.64 9.23
C LEU A 219 -22.39 19.73 8.16
N GLU A 220 -22.46 20.19 6.93
CA GLU A 220 -21.92 19.52 5.75
C GLU A 220 -20.62 20.21 5.30
N GLY A 221 -19.60 19.39 5.04
CA GLY A 221 -18.28 19.80 4.58
C GLY A 221 -17.70 18.75 3.65
N LEU A 222 -18.52 18.22 2.75
CA LEU A 222 -18.17 17.20 1.77
C LEU A 222 -17.84 17.86 0.43
N GLY A 223 -16.63 17.63 -0.08
CA GLY A 223 -16.18 18.25 -1.34
C GLY A 223 -15.73 19.71 -1.16
N GLY A 224 -15.91 20.56 -2.18
CA GLY A 224 -15.35 21.91 -2.18
C GLY A 224 -16.13 22.97 -1.39
N LYS A 225 -17.25 22.62 -0.75
CA LYS A 225 -18.11 23.54 -0.01
C LYS A 225 -18.19 23.12 1.45
N THR A 226 -18.15 24.10 2.35
CA THR A 226 -18.32 23.92 3.80
C THR A 226 -19.36 24.92 4.30
N ASP A 227 -20.17 24.51 5.27
CA ASP A 227 -21.16 25.39 5.92
C ASP A 227 -20.52 26.41 6.89
N PHE A 228 -19.18 26.44 6.98
CA PHE A 228 -18.43 27.23 7.93
C PHE A 228 -17.06 27.63 7.37
N LYS A 229 -16.51 28.75 7.85
CA LYS A 229 -15.17 29.27 7.48
C LYS A 229 -14.23 29.25 8.68
N LEU A 230 -13.47 28.16 8.82
CA LEU A 230 -12.59 27.98 9.98
C LEU A 230 -11.40 28.93 10.04
N GLU A 231 -11.07 29.63 8.94
CA GLU A 231 -9.96 30.56 8.85
C GLU A 231 -10.20 31.92 9.51
N SER A 232 -11.47 32.32 9.70
CA SER A 232 -11.85 33.64 10.23
C SER A 232 -12.89 33.57 11.33
N ASP A 233 -13.79 32.61 11.28
CA ASP A 233 -14.99 32.64 12.11
C ASP A 233 -14.74 32.09 13.51
N ASP A 234 -15.43 32.66 14.51
CA ASP A 234 -15.59 32.00 15.79
C ASP A 234 -16.65 30.89 15.67
N PHE A 235 -16.18 29.66 15.44
CA PHE A 235 -17.01 28.46 15.42
C PHE A 235 -17.99 28.35 16.61
N ASN A 236 -17.58 28.71 17.84
CA ASN A 236 -18.46 28.59 19.00
C ASN A 236 -19.51 29.70 19.07
N ALA A 237 -19.22 30.89 18.54
CA ALA A 237 -20.20 31.96 18.40
C ALA A 237 -21.25 31.65 17.31
N ASN A 238 -20.80 31.07 16.19
CA ASN A 238 -21.68 30.76 15.05
C ASN A 238 -22.53 29.52 15.26
N PHE A 239 -22.04 28.53 16.04
CA PHE A 239 -22.73 27.27 16.29
C PHE A 239 -22.93 27.05 17.78
N THR A 240 -23.97 27.67 18.32
CA THR A 240 -24.25 27.68 19.77
C THR A 240 -24.80 26.36 20.30
N GLN A 241 -25.23 25.46 19.42
CA GLN A 241 -25.84 24.16 19.76
C GLN A 241 -24.94 23.31 20.66
N ASP A 242 -25.60 22.53 21.50
CA ASP A 242 -24.95 21.64 22.46
C ASP A 242 -24.29 20.45 21.76
N VAL A 243 -24.86 19.96 20.65
CA VAL A 243 -24.33 18.85 19.85
C VAL A 243 -24.25 19.28 18.39
N ILE A 244 -23.04 19.23 17.83
CA ILE A 244 -22.83 19.53 16.42
C ILE A 244 -22.32 18.27 15.73
N TYR A 245 -23.07 17.77 14.76
CA TYR A 245 -22.63 16.70 13.89
C TYR A 245 -21.95 17.29 12.65
N ILE A 246 -20.80 16.76 12.24
CA ILE A 246 -20.07 17.20 11.05
C ILE A 246 -19.85 16.04 10.10
N ARG A 247 -20.37 16.13 8.88
CA ARG A 247 -20.00 15.27 7.75
C ARG A 247 -18.92 15.95 6.93
N THR A 248 -17.70 15.42 6.91
CA THR A 248 -16.62 16.07 6.16
C THR A 248 -15.55 15.10 5.67
N ASN A 249 -14.88 15.50 4.59
CA ASN A 249 -13.62 14.92 4.12
C ASN A 249 -12.50 15.97 4.06
N GLN A 250 -12.66 17.13 4.71
CA GLN A 250 -11.74 18.26 4.62
C GLN A 250 -10.57 18.17 5.60
N LYS A 251 -9.54 18.99 5.33
CA LYS A 251 -8.38 19.20 6.20
C LYS A 251 -8.58 20.51 6.96
N PHE A 252 -9.00 20.47 8.22
CA PHE A 252 -9.24 21.71 8.99
C PHE A 252 -7.97 22.38 9.50
N HIS A 253 -6.88 21.62 9.65
CA HIS A 253 -5.60 22.07 10.23
C HIS A 253 -5.10 23.41 9.68
N TYR A 254 -5.00 23.56 8.36
CA TYR A 254 -4.48 24.80 7.76
C TYR A 254 -5.39 26.02 7.98
N ASN A 255 -6.70 25.83 7.96
CA ASN A 255 -7.64 26.93 8.18
C ASN A 255 -7.63 27.33 9.65
N LEU A 256 -7.61 26.35 10.56
CA LEU A 256 -7.53 26.60 12.00
C LEU A 256 -6.22 27.29 12.41
N LEU A 257 -5.08 26.96 11.77
CA LEU A 257 -3.82 27.65 12.02
C LEU A 257 -3.82 29.12 11.58
N LYS A 258 -4.62 29.47 10.57
CA LYS A 258 -4.78 30.86 10.11
C LYS A 258 -5.70 31.67 11.01
N ASN A 259 -6.57 31.01 11.76
CA ASN A 259 -7.56 31.67 12.60
C ASN A 259 -6.93 32.18 13.89
N PRO A 260 -6.97 33.50 14.16
CA PRO A 260 -6.36 34.09 15.35
C PRO A 260 -6.98 33.59 16.66
N ILE A 261 -8.22 33.09 16.64
CA ILE A 261 -8.91 32.56 17.83
C ILE A 261 -8.38 31.16 18.21
N TYR A 262 -7.98 30.37 17.21
CA TYR A 262 -7.66 28.96 17.40
C TYR A 262 -6.17 28.63 17.32
N LYS A 263 -5.36 29.41 16.59
CA LYS A 263 -3.94 29.11 16.34
C LYS A 263 -3.15 28.80 17.62
N ASP A 264 -3.43 29.52 18.70
CA ASP A 264 -2.71 29.39 19.98
C ASP A 264 -3.31 28.29 20.88
N LYS A 265 -4.49 27.77 20.53
CA LYS A 265 -5.18 26.67 21.22
C LYS A 265 -4.81 25.29 20.69
N PHE A 266 -3.93 25.20 19.68
CA PHE A 266 -3.52 23.92 19.13
C PHE A 266 -2.81 23.08 20.19
N PRO A 267 -3.26 21.83 20.42
CA PRO A 267 -2.58 20.93 21.33
C PRO A 267 -1.19 20.59 20.78
N GLU A 268 -0.25 20.29 21.68
CA GLU A 268 1.16 20.06 21.32
C GLU A 268 1.31 18.99 20.24
N TRP A 269 0.53 17.89 20.34
CA TRP A 269 0.55 16.79 19.38
C TRP A 269 0.12 17.20 17.96
N ALA A 270 -0.58 18.33 17.80
CA ALA A 270 -1.10 18.83 16.52
C ALA A 270 -0.25 19.94 15.87
N ARG A 271 0.78 20.41 16.56
CA ARG A 271 1.75 21.40 16.06
C ARG A 271 2.79 20.85 15.05
N PRO A 272 3.19 19.56 15.09
CA PRO A 272 4.11 19.00 14.12
C PRO A 272 3.62 19.17 12.67
N PRO A 273 4.50 18.94 11.67
CA PRO A 273 4.14 19.01 10.26
C PRO A 273 2.86 18.24 9.94
N HIS A 274 2.09 18.73 8.98
CA HIS A 274 0.77 18.22 8.59
C HIS A 274 0.70 16.70 8.42
N TRP A 275 1.76 16.06 7.93
CA TRP A 275 1.79 14.60 7.78
C TRP A 275 1.82 13.84 9.11
N LYS A 276 2.48 14.38 10.15
CA LYS A 276 2.48 13.82 11.51
C LYS A 276 1.17 14.06 12.25
N LEU A 277 0.44 15.14 11.92
CA LEU A 277 -0.87 15.42 12.52
C LEU A 277 -1.82 14.24 12.37
N TYR A 278 -2.05 13.78 11.14
CA TYR A 278 -3.01 12.70 10.90
C TYR A 278 -2.57 11.38 11.47
N GLN A 279 -1.27 11.14 11.44
CA GLN A 279 -0.66 9.96 12.02
C GLN A 279 -0.92 9.93 13.54
N THR A 280 -0.55 11.00 14.23
CA THR A 280 -0.70 11.12 15.69
C THR A 280 -2.17 11.17 16.09
N GLY A 281 -2.97 11.99 15.42
CA GLY A 281 -4.40 12.09 15.67
C GLY A 281 -5.12 10.74 15.49
N TRP A 282 -4.77 9.96 14.47
CA TRP A 282 -5.34 8.62 14.30
C TRP A 282 -4.96 7.68 15.47
N MET A 283 -3.69 7.63 15.86
CA MET A 283 -3.23 6.76 16.95
C MET A 283 -3.82 7.15 18.32
N ARG A 284 -4.17 8.41 18.51
CA ARG A 284 -4.90 8.89 19.71
C ARG A 284 -6.35 8.44 19.73
N LEU A 285 -6.98 8.32 18.57
CA LEU A 285 -8.41 8.00 18.45
C LEU A 285 -8.65 6.49 18.36
N MET A 286 -7.80 5.80 17.62
CA MET A 286 -8.12 4.47 17.11
C MET A 286 -7.23 3.41 17.71
N LEU A 287 -7.85 2.35 18.22
CA LEU A 287 -7.19 1.13 18.63
C LEU A 287 -7.87 -0.04 17.89
N PRO A 288 -7.17 -0.86 17.09
CA PRO A 288 -7.79 -1.97 16.39
C PRO A 288 -8.45 -2.93 17.38
N SER A 289 -9.69 -3.33 17.08
CA SER A 289 -10.43 -4.30 17.87
C SER A 289 -9.76 -5.67 17.81
N SER A 290 -10.05 -6.53 18.80
CA SER A 290 -9.62 -7.93 18.77
C SER A 290 -10.13 -8.63 17.52
N SER A 291 -11.37 -8.37 17.08
CA SER A 291 -11.93 -8.97 15.87
C SER A 291 -11.15 -8.59 14.61
N LEU A 292 -10.85 -7.30 14.41
CA LEU A 292 -10.07 -6.86 13.24
C LEU A 292 -8.66 -7.45 13.29
N ARG A 293 -8.04 -7.45 14.48
CA ARG A 293 -6.68 -7.95 14.64
C ARG A 293 -6.59 -9.47 14.46
N SER A 294 -7.52 -10.24 15.01
CA SER A 294 -7.59 -11.69 14.79
C SER A 294 -7.75 -12.02 13.31
N TYR A 295 -8.57 -11.26 12.58
CA TYR A 295 -8.71 -11.46 11.14
C TYR A 295 -7.39 -11.23 10.38
N LEU A 296 -6.62 -10.18 10.73
CA LEU A 296 -5.27 -9.99 10.22
C LEU A 296 -4.34 -11.15 10.60
N ASN A 297 -4.34 -11.55 11.87
CA ASN A 297 -3.44 -12.59 12.37
C ASN A 297 -3.65 -13.92 11.65
N GLU A 298 -4.89 -14.30 11.33
CA GLU A 298 -5.15 -15.53 10.56
C GLU A 298 -4.55 -15.47 9.14
N ILE A 299 -4.61 -14.31 8.48
CA ILE A 299 -3.97 -14.11 7.17
C ILE A 299 -2.45 -14.20 7.30
N LEU A 300 -1.87 -13.56 8.32
CA LEU A 300 -0.43 -13.61 8.57
C LEU A 300 0.05 -15.03 8.94
N VAL A 301 -0.75 -15.82 9.66
CA VAL A 301 -0.46 -17.24 9.93
C VAL A 301 -0.45 -18.06 8.65
N GLN A 302 -1.43 -17.86 7.76
CA GLN A 302 -1.45 -18.56 6.47
C GLN A 302 -0.20 -18.24 5.64
N ILE A 303 0.18 -16.96 5.57
CA ILE A 303 1.40 -16.54 4.88
C ILE A 303 2.63 -17.17 5.53
N HIS A 304 2.76 -17.10 6.85
CA HIS A 304 3.85 -17.71 7.60
C HIS A 304 3.95 -19.23 7.34
N ASP A 305 2.82 -19.95 7.33
CA ASP A 305 2.79 -21.39 7.08
C ASP A 305 3.29 -21.72 5.66
N ILE A 306 2.91 -20.92 4.65
CA ILE A 306 3.43 -21.05 3.26
C ILE A 306 4.94 -20.83 3.20
N MET A 307 5.45 -19.78 3.86
CA MET A 307 6.89 -19.47 3.91
C MET A 307 7.69 -20.58 4.62
N ARG A 308 7.12 -21.18 5.66
CA ARG A 308 7.73 -22.30 6.38
C ARG A 308 7.75 -23.57 5.53
N GLU A 309 6.64 -23.90 4.85
CA GLU A 309 6.59 -25.04 3.93
C GLU A 309 7.63 -24.90 2.83
N GLU A 310 7.70 -23.73 2.19
CA GLU A 310 8.70 -23.43 1.17
C GLU A 310 10.13 -23.70 1.67
N ARG A 311 10.46 -23.25 2.89
CA ARG A 311 11.76 -23.49 3.50
C ARG A 311 12.04 -24.98 3.72
N GLN A 312 11.05 -25.74 4.18
CA GLN A 312 11.20 -27.19 4.37
C GLN A 312 11.45 -27.91 3.05
N VAL A 313 10.74 -27.51 1.98
CA VAL A 313 10.96 -28.04 0.62
C VAL A 313 12.37 -27.70 0.15
N TRP A 314 12.82 -26.46 0.38
CA TRP A 314 14.18 -26.02 0.04
C TRP A 314 15.26 -26.80 0.77
N GLU A 315 15.11 -27.04 2.07
CA GLU A 315 16.07 -27.81 2.87
C GLU A 315 16.24 -29.23 2.32
N VAL A 316 15.15 -29.88 1.92
CA VAL A 316 15.20 -31.18 1.25
C VAL A 316 15.95 -31.06 -0.08
N ILE A 317 15.52 -30.17 -0.97
CA ILE A 317 16.12 -29.94 -2.30
C ILE A 317 17.64 -29.69 -2.20
N ASN A 318 18.04 -28.82 -1.27
CA ASN A 318 19.42 -28.42 -1.04
C ASN A 318 20.24 -29.60 -0.47
N SER A 319 19.69 -30.33 0.51
CA SER A 319 20.38 -31.49 1.12
C SER A 319 20.60 -32.66 0.14
N THR A 320 19.75 -32.81 -0.87
CA THR A 320 19.86 -33.87 -1.88
C THR A 320 20.59 -33.42 -3.15
N SER A 321 21.11 -32.19 -3.19
CA SER A 321 21.75 -31.63 -4.39
C SER A 321 20.84 -31.70 -5.63
N CYS A 322 19.54 -31.50 -5.46
CA CYS A 322 18.57 -31.56 -6.57
C CYS A 322 18.76 -30.42 -7.57
N CYS A 323 19.16 -29.26 -7.07
CA CYS A 323 19.55 -28.15 -7.90
C CYS A 323 20.97 -28.41 -8.39
N MET A 324 21.09 -29.00 -9.58
CA MET A 324 22.38 -29.03 -10.26
C MET A 324 22.81 -27.60 -10.53
N LYS A 325 23.96 -27.19 -9.98
CA LYS A 325 24.65 -25.99 -10.45
C LYS A 325 24.89 -26.19 -11.95
N SER A 326 24.34 -25.32 -12.79
CA SER A 326 24.57 -25.37 -14.23
C SER A 326 26.00 -24.88 -14.55
N GLU A 327 27.02 -25.54 -14.01
CA GLU A 327 28.43 -25.22 -14.32
C GLU A 327 28.79 -25.59 -15.77
N LYS A 328 27.92 -26.32 -16.49
CA LYS A 328 28.23 -26.85 -17.84
C LYS A 328 27.53 -26.20 -19.02
N CYS A 329 26.60 -25.25 -18.84
CA CYS A 329 25.98 -24.57 -19.99
C CYS A 329 26.76 -23.32 -20.46
N ALA A 330 27.80 -22.87 -19.72
CA ALA A 330 28.54 -21.65 -20.04
C ALA A 330 29.50 -21.77 -21.25
N ASN A 331 29.85 -22.99 -21.69
CA ASN A 331 30.80 -23.22 -22.79
C ASN A 331 30.14 -23.70 -24.10
N ILE A 332 28.81 -23.66 -24.20
CA ILE A 332 28.12 -24.00 -25.45
C ILE A 332 28.03 -22.71 -26.28
N SER A 333 29.03 -22.50 -27.13
CA SER A 333 29.01 -21.48 -28.18
C SER A 333 28.04 -21.93 -29.27
N CYS A 334 26.83 -21.35 -29.29
CA CYS A 334 25.91 -21.51 -30.42
C CYS A 334 26.46 -20.72 -31.62
N LYS A 335 27.04 -21.41 -32.61
CA LYS A 335 27.64 -20.80 -33.81
C LYS A 335 26.65 -20.14 -34.78
N ASN A 336 25.33 -20.19 -34.52
CA ASN A 336 24.31 -19.60 -35.39
C ASN A 336 23.38 -18.68 -34.59
N GLU A 337 23.49 -17.36 -34.82
CA GLU A 337 22.67 -16.33 -34.18
C GLU A 337 21.17 -16.44 -34.51
N SER A 338 20.81 -17.08 -35.63
CA SER A 338 19.42 -17.25 -36.08
C SER A 338 18.59 -18.27 -35.27
N LEU A 339 19.22 -19.13 -34.48
CA LEU A 339 18.54 -20.15 -33.66
C LEU A 339 18.23 -19.68 -32.22
N ILE A 340 18.84 -18.58 -31.79
CA ILE A 340 18.69 -18.06 -30.42
C ILE A 340 17.31 -17.42 -30.20
N GLU A 341 16.65 -16.97 -31.27
CA GLU A 341 15.33 -16.32 -31.22
C GLU A 341 14.20 -17.32 -30.86
N CYS A 342 14.36 -18.61 -31.19
CA CYS A 342 13.34 -19.64 -30.90
C CYS A 342 13.31 -20.07 -29.42
N CYS A 343 14.41 -19.94 -28.69
CA CYS A 343 14.52 -20.45 -27.31
C CYS A 343 14.08 -19.43 -26.24
N ARG A 344 13.76 -18.18 -26.61
CA ARG A 344 13.45 -17.11 -25.64
C ARG A 344 11.97 -16.90 -25.32
N HIS A 345 11.05 -17.67 -25.91
CA HIS A 345 9.61 -17.50 -25.67
C HIS A 345 8.92 -18.75 -25.10
N PRO A 346 8.91 -18.92 -23.77
CA PRO A 346 7.95 -19.81 -23.13
C PRO A 346 6.59 -19.10 -23.10
N GLY A 347 5.76 -19.28 -24.14
CA GLY A 347 4.37 -18.81 -24.12
C GLY A 347 3.72 -18.38 -25.43
N ALA A 348 4.20 -18.81 -26.60
CA ALA A 348 3.51 -18.52 -27.86
C ALA A 348 2.24 -19.40 -27.99
N THR A 349 1.10 -18.91 -27.53
CA THR A 349 -0.21 -19.48 -27.88
C THR A 349 -0.67 -18.87 -29.19
N ASN A 350 -0.83 -19.70 -30.22
CA ASN A 350 -1.55 -19.50 -31.49
C ASN A 350 -1.96 -18.05 -31.81
N SER A 351 -1.01 -17.24 -32.29
CA SER A 351 -1.29 -16.03 -33.06
C SER A 351 -0.60 -16.15 -34.42
N SER A 352 -1.35 -15.87 -35.48
CA SER A 352 -1.07 -16.16 -36.90
C SER A 352 0.04 -15.33 -37.56
N SER A 353 1.13 -15.08 -36.86
CA SER A 353 2.31 -14.41 -37.43
C SER A 353 3.58 -14.99 -36.84
N THR A 354 3.82 -16.27 -37.10
CA THR A 354 5.15 -16.88 -36.99
C THR A 354 5.99 -16.55 -38.24
N PRO A 355 7.28 -16.21 -38.10
CA PRO A 355 8.19 -16.09 -39.24
C PRO A 355 8.22 -17.39 -40.06
N ALA A 356 8.33 -17.29 -41.39
CA ALA A 356 8.32 -18.41 -42.35
C ALA A 356 9.42 -19.48 -42.11
N ALA A 357 10.34 -19.26 -41.18
CA ALA A 357 11.41 -20.21 -40.84
C ALA A 357 10.95 -21.42 -39.98
N CYS A 358 9.69 -21.48 -39.53
CA CYS A 358 9.20 -22.54 -38.64
C CYS A 358 8.18 -23.53 -39.28
N SER A 359 7.89 -23.46 -40.58
CA SER A 359 6.72 -24.09 -41.18
C SER A 359 6.81 -25.58 -41.56
N ASN A 360 7.90 -26.30 -41.23
CA ASN A 360 8.14 -27.66 -41.75
C ASN A 360 8.09 -28.81 -40.72
N TYR A 361 7.41 -28.66 -39.59
CA TYR A 361 7.29 -29.75 -38.61
C TYR A 361 5.86 -30.29 -38.52
N THR A 362 5.61 -31.46 -39.11
CA THR A 362 4.40 -32.26 -38.94
C THR A 362 4.56 -33.22 -37.74
N CYS A 363 3.59 -33.21 -36.82
CA CYS A 363 3.51 -34.18 -35.73
C CYS A 363 2.79 -35.45 -36.23
N SER A 364 3.49 -36.58 -36.25
CA SER A 364 2.92 -37.92 -36.48
C SER A 364 2.84 -38.70 -35.16
N ASN A 365 1.62 -38.85 -34.62
CA ASN A 365 1.04 -40.11 -34.14
C ASN A 365 -0.08 -39.88 -33.12
N SER A 366 -1.30 -40.14 -33.56
CA SER A 366 -2.50 -40.32 -32.76
C SER A 366 -2.73 -41.81 -32.51
N SER A 367 -2.33 -42.34 -31.35
CA SER A 367 -2.96 -43.52 -30.72
C SER A 367 -2.24 -43.98 -29.44
N SER A 368 -2.70 -43.52 -28.28
CA SER A 368 -2.74 -44.34 -27.06
C SER A 368 -3.60 -43.67 -25.98
N ARG A 369 -4.67 -44.36 -25.57
CA ARG A 369 -5.50 -44.00 -24.41
C ARG A 369 -4.79 -44.48 -23.13
N CYS A 370 -4.58 -43.59 -22.16
CA CYS A 370 -4.22 -43.98 -20.80
C CYS A 370 -5.50 -44.16 -19.94
N SER A 371 -5.59 -45.26 -19.19
CA SER A 371 -6.69 -45.54 -18.25
C SER A 371 -6.37 -45.05 -16.82
N ASN A 372 -7.42 -44.81 -16.03
CA ASN A 372 -7.44 -43.98 -14.83
C ASN A 372 -6.76 -44.54 -13.55
N THR A 373 -6.00 -45.64 -13.60
CA THR A 373 -5.46 -46.30 -12.39
C THR A 373 -3.96 -46.11 -12.16
N SER A 374 -3.31 -45.11 -12.78
CA SER A 374 -1.85 -44.91 -12.64
C SER A 374 -1.42 -43.44 -12.66
N LEU A 375 -2.00 -42.61 -11.80
CA LEU A 375 -1.65 -41.19 -11.69
C LEU A 375 -0.16 -40.95 -11.34
N THR A 376 0.49 -41.90 -10.66
CA THR A 376 1.91 -41.83 -10.28
C THR A 376 2.89 -42.02 -11.45
N ARG A 377 2.45 -42.63 -12.57
CA ARG A 377 3.28 -42.89 -13.75
C ARG A 377 3.13 -41.84 -14.85
N CYS A 378 2.04 -41.07 -14.85
CA CYS A 378 1.85 -40.01 -15.83
C CYS A 378 2.59 -38.71 -15.47
N LEU A 379 2.94 -38.49 -14.19
CA LEU A 379 3.71 -37.32 -13.76
C LEU A 379 5.20 -37.36 -14.18
N THR A 380 5.72 -38.51 -14.62
CA THR A 380 7.09 -38.66 -15.13
C THR A 380 7.22 -38.42 -16.64
N ASN A 381 6.11 -38.38 -17.38
CA ASN A 381 6.11 -38.08 -18.81
C ASN A 381 5.56 -36.67 -19.05
N THR A 382 6.34 -35.65 -18.68
CA THR A 382 6.43 -34.50 -19.57
C THR A 382 6.76 -35.05 -20.95
N CYS A 383 5.98 -34.72 -21.97
CA CYS A 383 6.39 -34.90 -23.36
C CYS A 383 7.76 -34.25 -23.53
N ALA A 384 8.82 -35.05 -23.38
CA ALA A 384 10.07 -34.80 -24.04
C ALA A 384 9.72 -34.86 -25.52
N LEU A 385 9.48 -33.70 -26.12
CA LEU A 385 9.56 -33.54 -27.56
C LEU A 385 11.01 -33.87 -27.90
N SER A 386 11.31 -35.16 -28.10
CA SER A 386 12.53 -35.55 -28.79
C SER A 386 12.33 -35.11 -30.23
N LEU A 387 12.70 -33.87 -30.52
CA LEU A 387 12.99 -33.44 -31.87
C LEU A 387 14.14 -34.32 -32.34
N ASN A 388 13.83 -35.34 -33.16
CA ASN A 388 14.84 -36.04 -33.95
C ASN A 388 15.35 -35.05 -34.99
N CYS A 389 16.33 -34.22 -34.60
CA CYS A 389 17.16 -33.48 -35.54
C CYS A 389 18.05 -34.49 -36.25
N ASN A 390 17.74 -34.78 -37.51
CA ASN A 390 18.50 -35.70 -38.36
C ASN A 390 19.82 -35.08 -38.88
N SER A 391 20.47 -34.22 -38.10
CA SER A 391 21.80 -33.70 -38.45
C SER A 391 22.77 -33.83 -37.27
N SER A 392 23.96 -34.30 -37.58
CA SER A 392 25.09 -34.60 -36.70
C SER A 392 25.72 -33.38 -36.01
N VAL A 393 24.96 -32.32 -35.71
CA VAL A 393 25.50 -31.02 -35.26
C VAL A 393 24.78 -30.46 -34.01
N CYS A 394 23.75 -31.11 -33.48
CA CYS A 394 23.16 -30.71 -32.21
C CYS A 394 23.08 -31.89 -31.26
N ASP A 395 24.14 -32.08 -30.45
CA ASP A 395 23.99 -32.82 -29.20
C ASP A 395 22.88 -32.14 -28.39
N SER A 396 21.87 -32.92 -28.05
CA SER A 396 20.68 -32.50 -27.30
C SER A 396 21.08 -31.98 -25.92
N VAL A 397 21.24 -30.66 -25.79
CA VAL A 397 21.41 -30.02 -24.48
C VAL A 397 20.11 -29.31 -24.10
N GLU A 398 19.22 -30.05 -23.44
CA GLU A 398 18.21 -29.44 -22.58
C GLU A 398 18.92 -28.76 -21.39
N CYS A 399 19.29 -27.48 -21.54
CA CYS A 399 19.71 -26.61 -20.43
C CYS A 399 18.48 -26.06 -19.66
N SER A 400 17.41 -26.85 -19.52
CA SER A 400 16.40 -26.56 -18.50
C SER A 400 16.79 -27.36 -17.26
N PRO A 401 16.79 -26.77 -16.05
CA PRO A 401 17.04 -27.50 -14.81
C PRO A 401 15.88 -28.47 -14.55
N VAL A 402 15.84 -29.57 -15.31
CA VAL A 402 14.93 -30.68 -15.05
C VAL A 402 15.48 -31.40 -13.83
N MET A 403 14.66 -31.57 -12.80
CA MET A 403 14.98 -32.41 -11.64
C MET A 403 15.27 -33.84 -12.12
N ARG A 404 16.53 -34.14 -12.44
CA ARG A 404 16.94 -35.40 -13.09
C ARG A 404 17.37 -36.50 -12.12
N GLN A 405 17.19 -36.32 -10.81
CA GLN A 405 17.54 -37.37 -9.85
C GLN A 405 16.27 -38.00 -9.28
N THR A 406 16.06 -39.29 -9.55
CA THR A 406 15.05 -40.13 -8.88
C THR A 406 15.08 -39.98 -7.35
N LYS A 407 16.29 -39.82 -6.78
CA LYS A 407 16.49 -39.51 -5.35
C LYS A 407 15.79 -38.23 -4.87
N CYS A 408 15.63 -37.23 -5.73
CA CYS A 408 14.89 -36.01 -5.42
C CYS A 408 13.39 -36.29 -5.34
N ILE A 409 12.87 -37.04 -6.31
CA ILE A 409 11.46 -37.38 -6.41
C ILE A 409 11.02 -38.18 -5.19
N ASP A 410 11.83 -39.13 -4.71
CA ASP A 410 11.47 -39.95 -3.55
C ASP A 410 11.36 -39.12 -2.25
N LYS A 411 12.35 -38.26 -1.97
CA LYS A 411 12.32 -37.40 -0.78
C LYS A 411 11.28 -36.28 -0.86
N LEU A 412 11.13 -35.66 -2.03
CA LEU A 412 10.04 -34.70 -2.27
C LEU A 412 8.69 -35.40 -2.17
N GLY A 413 8.56 -36.64 -2.63
CA GLY A 413 7.35 -37.46 -2.54
C GLY A 413 6.89 -37.64 -1.10
N MET A 414 7.80 -37.83 -0.14
CA MET A 414 7.48 -37.88 1.28
C MET A 414 6.96 -36.54 1.84
N LEU A 415 7.49 -35.41 1.37
CA LEU A 415 6.94 -34.09 1.76
C LEU A 415 5.58 -33.83 1.09
N ILE A 416 5.47 -34.17 -0.19
CA ILE A 416 4.26 -34.00 -1.00
C ILE A 416 3.09 -34.79 -0.41
N THR A 417 3.33 -36.04 0.01
CA THR A 417 2.29 -36.89 0.63
C THR A 417 1.78 -36.35 1.96
N ASN A 418 2.58 -35.55 2.67
CA ASN A 418 2.20 -34.87 3.90
C ASN A 418 1.66 -33.45 3.66
N SER A 419 1.78 -32.93 2.44
CA SER A 419 1.26 -31.60 2.10
C SER A 419 -0.24 -31.66 1.91
N SER A 420 -0.94 -30.67 2.48
CA SER A 420 -2.36 -30.47 2.21
C SER A 420 -2.63 -29.99 0.78
N ASP A 421 -1.61 -29.52 0.06
CA ASP A 421 -1.70 -29.01 -1.30
C ASP A 421 -0.50 -29.46 -2.15
N VAL A 422 -0.61 -30.69 -2.66
CA VAL A 422 0.39 -31.34 -3.52
C VAL A 422 0.80 -30.45 -4.71
N ASN A 423 -0.16 -29.80 -5.36
CA ASN A 423 0.09 -28.97 -6.54
C ASN A 423 0.93 -27.74 -6.18
N ARG A 424 0.66 -27.13 -5.03
CA ARG A 424 1.49 -26.04 -4.50
C ARG A 424 2.90 -26.51 -4.21
N THR A 425 3.09 -27.64 -3.52
CA THR A 425 4.43 -28.15 -3.19
C THR A 425 5.24 -28.48 -4.45
N ILE A 426 4.62 -29.07 -5.47
CA ILE A 426 5.27 -29.32 -6.77
C ILE A 426 5.65 -28.00 -7.46
N SER A 427 4.74 -27.02 -7.46
CA SER A 427 5.00 -25.69 -8.02
C SER A 427 6.16 -24.96 -7.29
N MET A 428 6.24 -25.12 -5.96
CA MET A 428 7.37 -24.62 -5.16
C MET A 428 8.69 -25.25 -5.60
N ALA A 429 8.74 -26.58 -5.63
CA ALA A 429 9.96 -27.32 -5.93
C ALA A 429 10.61 -26.90 -7.27
N ASN A 430 9.81 -26.69 -8.31
CA ASN A 430 10.31 -26.28 -9.63
C ASN A 430 10.95 -24.89 -9.63
N ASN A 431 10.51 -23.98 -8.77
CA ASN A 431 11.00 -22.59 -8.72
C ASN A 431 12.17 -22.41 -7.75
N LEU A 432 12.29 -23.26 -6.73
CA LEU A 432 13.24 -23.06 -5.63
C LEU A 432 14.72 -23.14 -6.07
N CYS A 433 15.02 -23.87 -7.15
CA CYS A 433 16.39 -23.88 -7.69
C CYS A 433 16.81 -22.56 -8.34
N LEU A 434 15.86 -21.79 -8.88
CA LEU A 434 16.13 -20.49 -9.50
C LEU A 434 16.05 -19.36 -8.48
N SER A 435 15.26 -19.54 -7.43
CA SER A 435 14.99 -18.51 -6.45
C SER A 435 14.84 -19.19 -5.08
N PRO A 436 15.93 -19.38 -4.31
CA PRO A 436 15.85 -19.98 -2.98
C PRO A 436 15.07 -19.08 -2.02
N PRO A 437 14.54 -19.62 -0.90
CA PRO A 437 13.90 -18.80 0.13
C PRO A 437 14.93 -17.87 0.79
N LEU A 438 14.45 -16.84 1.48
CA LEU A 438 15.31 -15.95 2.27
C LEU A 438 16.14 -16.75 3.28
N THR A 439 17.44 -16.46 3.34
CA THR A 439 18.37 -17.10 4.29
C THR A 439 18.06 -16.71 5.74
N THR A 440 17.54 -15.51 5.95
CA THR A 440 17.16 -15.03 7.28
C THR A 440 15.99 -15.86 7.82
N PRO A 441 16.11 -16.46 9.02
CA PRO A 441 15.00 -17.16 9.67
C PRO A 441 13.79 -16.25 9.90
N LEU A 442 12.60 -16.84 9.79
CA LEU A 442 11.38 -16.19 10.26
C LEU A 442 11.50 -16.03 11.78
N THR A 443 11.48 -14.79 12.25
CA THR A 443 11.57 -14.49 13.68
C THR A 443 10.22 -14.65 14.37
N ALA A 444 9.12 -14.42 13.64
CA ALA A 444 7.77 -14.62 14.15
C ALA A 444 7.38 -16.10 14.13
N THR A 445 6.87 -16.60 15.25
CA THR A 445 6.22 -17.91 15.39
C THR A 445 4.71 -17.80 15.19
N ARG A 446 4.04 -18.90 14.87
CA ARG A 446 2.57 -18.96 14.73
C ARG A 446 1.85 -18.42 15.97
N GLU A 447 2.32 -18.78 17.15
CA GLU A 447 1.78 -18.37 18.44
C GLU A 447 2.00 -16.88 18.66
N SER A 448 3.19 -16.35 18.36
CA SER A 448 3.46 -14.92 18.47
C SER A 448 2.54 -14.09 17.55
N ILE A 449 2.32 -14.54 16.31
CA ILE A 449 1.40 -13.89 15.36
C ILE A 449 -0.01 -13.88 15.93
N ARG A 450 -0.53 -15.03 16.38
CA ARG A 450 -1.89 -15.15 16.93
C ARG A 450 -2.12 -14.29 18.17
N SER A 451 -1.10 -14.22 19.03
CA SER A 451 -1.15 -13.46 20.27
C SER A 451 -0.99 -11.95 20.07
N SER A 452 -0.55 -11.52 18.88
CA SER A 452 -0.29 -10.11 18.60
C SER A 452 -1.58 -9.30 18.66
N LYS A 453 -1.55 -8.16 19.36
CA LYS A 453 -2.70 -7.30 19.62
C LYS A 453 -2.56 -5.95 18.94
N HIS A 454 -3.71 -5.30 18.69
CA HIS A 454 -3.76 -3.90 18.26
C HIS A 454 -2.81 -3.59 17.09
N TYR A 455 -1.84 -2.71 17.32
CA TYR A 455 -0.83 -2.23 16.38
C TYR A 455 0.53 -2.94 16.49
N GLU A 456 0.62 -4.05 17.24
CA GLU A 456 1.89 -4.78 17.38
C GLU A 456 2.40 -5.24 16.00
N PRO A 457 3.63 -4.87 15.62
CA PRO A 457 4.19 -5.22 14.32
C PRO A 457 4.50 -6.71 14.26
N VAL A 458 4.31 -7.31 13.09
CA VAL A 458 4.61 -8.72 12.82
C VAL A 458 5.53 -8.79 11.61
N ASN A 459 6.82 -8.94 11.84
CA ASN A 459 7.80 -8.94 10.76
C ASN A 459 7.92 -10.34 10.14
N LEU A 460 7.34 -10.52 8.95
CA LEU A 460 7.52 -11.71 8.11
C LEU A 460 8.52 -11.47 6.97
N ASN A 461 9.28 -10.37 7.02
CA ASN A 461 10.20 -9.92 5.97
C ASN A 461 9.56 -9.87 4.57
N MET A 462 8.30 -9.44 4.49
CA MET A 462 7.56 -9.36 3.24
C MET A 462 7.70 -8.00 2.56
N VAL A 463 7.64 -8.01 1.24
CA VAL A 463 7.44 -6.81 0.43
C VAL A 463 5.94 -6.61 0.23
N CYS A 464 5.40 -5.51 0.72
CA CYS A 464 4.01 -5.18 0.53
C CYS A 464 3.83 -4.13 -0.55
N VAL A 465 2.81 -4.30 -1.37
CA VAL A 465 2.52 -3.41 -2.48
C VAL A 465 1.04 -3.06 -2.46
N HIS A 466 0.75 -1.77 -2.65
CA HIS A 466 -0.58 -1.32 -2.96
C HIS A 466 -0.62 -0.64 -4.34
N ILE A 467 -1.42 -1.19 -5.25
CA ILE A 467 -1.67 -0.64 -6.59
C ILE A 467 -3.08 -0.03 -6.60
N ARG A 468 -3.18 1.25 -6.96
CA ARG A 468 -4.46 1.93 -7.19
C ARG A 468 -4.56 2.30 -8.67
N LEU A 469 -5.51 1.70 -9.37
CA LEU A 469 -5.85 2.13 -10.73
C LEU A 469 -6.89 3.26 -10.71
N GLY A 470 -7.83 3.23 -9.77
CA GLY A 470 -8.98 4.14 -9.79
C GLY A 470 -10.09 3.55 -10.66
N HIS A 471 -10.18 4.02 -11.89
CA HIS A 471 -11.03 3.42 -12.91
C HIS A 471 -10.45 2.08 -13.39
N SER A 472 -11.18 0.99 -13.18
CA SER A 472 -10.83 -0.36 -13.65
C SER A 472 -12.10 -1.12 -14.02
N LYS A 473 -11.96 -2.32 -14.60
CA LYS A 473 -13.12 -3.21 -14.83
C LYS A 473 -13.82 -3.59 -13.53
N THR A 474 -13.05 -3.74 -12.44
CA THR A 474 -13.58 -3.98 -11.09
C THR A 474 -14.25 -2.74 -10.49
N MET A 475 -13.76 -1.54 -10.84
CA MET A 475 -14.24 -0.24 -10.35
C MET A 475 -14.70 0.67 -11.51
N PRO A 476 -15.75 0.29 -12.26
CA PRO A 476 -16.11 0.99 -13.50
C PRO A 476 -16.70 2.39 -13.25
N PHE A 477 -17.20 2.66 -12.05
CA PHE A 477 -17.85 3.95 -11.72
C PHE A 477 -16.89 5.03 -11.24
N GLU A 478 -15.61 4.69 -11.05
CA GLU A 478 -14.62 5.69 -10.68
C GLU A 478 -14.20 6.50 -11.90
N ASN A 479 -14.39 7.81 -11.85
CA ASN A 479 -13.97 8.69 -12.95
C ASN A 479 -12.46 9.02 -12.89
N ASN A 480 -11.81 8.76 -11.76
CA ASN A 480 -10.43 9.18 -11.53
C ASN A 480 -9.47 8.04 -11.85
N VAL A 481 -8.78 8.11 -12.99
CA VAL A 481 -7.63 7.23 -13.27
C VAL A 481 -6.43 7.71 -12.46
N ARG A 482 -5.86 6.83 -11.64
CA ARG A 482 -4.64 7.08 -10.84
C ARG A 482 -3.40 6.51 -11.51
N ASN A 483 -3.52 5.30 -12.02
CA ASN A 483 -2.54 4.63 -12.88
C ASN A 483 -3.31 3.90 -13.98
N LYS A 484 -2.73 3.77 -15.17
CA LYS A 484 -3.39 3.09 -16.28
C LYS A 484 -3.16 1.59 -16.21
N VAL A 485 -4.13 0.81 -16.68
CA VAL A 485 -3.95 -0.63 -16.91
C VAL A 485 -2.74 -0.85 -17.83
N GLY A 486 -1.88 -1.80 -17.47
CA GLY A 486 -0.61 -2.09 -18.14
C GLY A 486 0.59 -1.35 -17.56
N GLU A 487 0.38 -0.25 -16.83
CA GLU A 487 1.48 0.49 -16.19
C GLU A 487 1.99 -0.20 -14.91
N GLU A 488 1.24 -1.18 -14.37
CA GLU A 488 1.66 -2.00 -13.23
C GLU A 488 2.91 -2.85 -13.53
N LYS A 489 3.28 -3.01 -14.81
CA LYS A 489 4.54 -3.65 -15.24
C LYS A 489 5.78 -3.05 -14.59
N ALA A 490 5.74 -1.76 -14.25
CA ALA A 490 6.84 -1.11 -13.53
C ALA A 490 6.98 -1.66 -12.09
N VAL A 491 5.85 -1.99 -11.45
CA VAL A 491 5.83 -2.65 -10.14
C VAL A 491 6.34 -4.07 -10.28
N TRP A 492 5.97 -4.79 -11.35
CA TRP A 492 6.47 -6.14 -11.58
C TRP A 492 7.99 -6.16 -11.72
N LYS A 493 8.54 -5.26 -12.54
CA LYS A 493 10.00 -5.06 -12.69
C LYS A 493 10.67 -4.74 -11.34
N PHE A 494 10.02 -3.93 -10.51
CA PHE A 494 10.53 -3.62 -9.17
C PHE A 494 10.52 -4.83 -8.23
N LEU A 495 9.49 -5.68 -8.31
CA LEU A 495 9.33 -6.85 -7.44
C LEU A 495 10.21 -8.03 -7.82
N THR A 496 10.53 -8.21 -9.10
CA THR A 496 11.30 -9.37 -9.59
C THR A 496 12.58 -9.61 -8.79
N PRO A 497 13.45 -8.61 -8.50
CA PRO A 497 14.65 -8.84 -7.69
C PRO A 497 14.35 -9.34 -6.27
N TYR A 498 13.29 -8.85 -5.63
CA TYR A 498 12.91 -9.29 -4.29
C TYR A 498 12.43 -10.75 -4.29
N VAL A 499 11.55 -11.09 -5.24
CA VAL A 499 11.01 -12.45 -5.39
C VAL A 499 12.12 -13.42 -5.76
N ASN A 500 13.03 -13.05 -6.67
CA ASN A 500 14.18 -13.87 -7.04
C ASN A 500 15.11 -14.14 -5.84
N ASN A 501 15.18 -13.19 -4.91
CA ASN A 501 15.94 -13.31 -3.65
C ASN A 501 15.15 -13.98 -2.51
N GLY A 502 14.02 -14.64 -2.79
CA GLY A 502 13.28 -15.39 -1.78
C GLY A 502 12.22 -14.61 -1.01
N SER A 503 12.00 -13.33 -1.34
CA SER A 503 11.01 -12.53 -0.63
C SER A 503 9.59 -12.89 -1.06
N HIS A 504 8.69 -12.94 -0.09
CA HIS A 504 7.26 -13.01 -0.36
C HIS A 504 6.66 -11.61 -0.54
N VAL A 505 5.60 -11.54 -1.35
CA VAL A 505 4.91 -10.29 -1.69
C VAL A 505 3.47 -10.33 -1.20
N TYR A 506 3.01 -9.30 -0.50
CA TYR A 506 1.57 -9.07 -0.30
C TYR A 506 1.08 -7.97 -1.25
N LEU A 507 0.01 -8.22 -1.99
CA LEU A 507 -0.57 -7.25 -2.93
C LEU A 507 -2.00 -6.85 -2.53
N ALA A 508 -2.16 -5.57 -2.23
CA ALA A 508 -3.47 -4.90 -2.15
C ALA A 508 -3.73 -4.14 -3.45
N THR A 509 -4.91 -4.31 -4.04
CA THR A 509 -5.28 -3.64 -5.30
C THR A 509 -6.79 -3.50 -5.45
N ASP A 510 -7.21 -2.54 -6.26
CA ASP A 510 -8.59 -2.27 -6.65
C ASP A 510 -8.95 -2.88 -8.02
N SER A 511 -8.13 -3.78 -8.55
CA SER A 511 -8.36 -4.46 -9.83
C SER A 511 -8.09 -5.96 -9.72
N GLU A 512 -9.08 -6.75 -10.11
CA GLU A 512 -8.98 -8.21 -10.19
C GLU A 512 -8.02 -8.63 -11.31
N GLU A 513 -7.96 -7.90 -12.42
CA GLU A 513 -6.99 -8.15 -13.50
C GLU A 513 -5.55 -8.04 -12.99
N VAL A 514 -5.28 -7.03 -12.15
CA VAL A 514 -3.97 -6.86 -11.51
C VAL A 514 -3.65 -8.03 -10.57
N ARG A 515 -4.64 -8.54 -9.81
CA ARG A 515 -4.47 -9.74 -8.97
C ARG A 515 -4.10 -10.96 -9.81
N GLN A 516 -4.84 -11.21 -10.89
CA GLN A 516 -4.64 -12.36 -11.78
C GLN A 516 -3.28 -12.32 -12.46
N GLU A 517 -2.90 -11.16 -13.01
CA GLU A 517 -1.60 -11.00 -13.66
C GLU A 517 -0.44 -11.16 -12.68
N ALA A 518 -0.54 -10.56 -11.49
CA ALA A 518 0.47 -10.75 -10.45
C ALA A 518 0.61 -12.22 -10.06
N LYS A 519 -0.52 -12.94 -9.89
CA LYS A 519 -0.52 -14.36 -9.51
C LYS A 519 0.15 -15.22 -10.58
N ARG A 520 -0.07 -14.90 -11.86
CA ARG A 520 0.60 -15.55 -12.99
C ARG A 520 2.11 -15.33 -12.96
N LEU A 521 2.56 -14.12 -12.61
CA LEU A 521 3.98 -13.74 -12.63
C LEU A 521 4.78 -14.25 -11.42
N PHE A 522 4.18 -14.26 -10.23
CA PHE A 522 4.91 -14.50 -8.96
C PHE A 522 4.48 -15.79 -8.25
N GLY A 523 3.47 -16.49 -8.77
CA GLY A 523 3.04 -17.80 -8.28
C GLY A 523 2.73 -17.80 -6.79
N TYR A 524 3.27 -18.79 -6.07
CA TYR A 524 3.00 -19.03 -4.65
C TYR A 524 3.68 -18.02 -3.70
N ARG A 525 4.62 -17.20 -4.19
CA ARG A 525 5.24 -16.12 -3.39
C ARG A 525 4.38 -14.87 -3.33
N LEU A 526 3.32 -14.79 -4.13
CA LEU A 526 2.34 -13.73 -4.05
C LEU A 526 1.18 -14.10 -3.13
N HIS A 527 0.93 -13.23 -2.17
CA HIS A 527 -0.20 -13.27 -1.27
C HIS A 527 -1.18 -12.17 -1.64
N ILE A 528 -2.42 -12.56 -1.89
CA ILE A 528 -3.56 -11.68 -2.18
C ILE A 528 -4.75 -12.17 -1.39
N SER A 529 -5.60 -11.24 -0.95
CA SER A 529 -6.89 -11.63 -0.37
C SER A 529 -7.78 -12.27 -1.44
N THR A 530 -8.45 -13.36 -1.06
CA THR A 530 -9.48 -14.02 -1.89
C THR A 530 -10.84 -13.35 -1.79
N VAL A 531 -10.99 -12.40 -0.87
CA VAL A 531 -12.23 -11.64 -0.71
C VAL A 531 -12.46 -10.76 -1.95
N PRO A 532 -13.69 -10.73 -2.50
CA PRO A 532 -14.04 -9.86 -3.61
C PRO A 532 -13.72 -8.40 -3.32
N ILE A 533 -13.17 -7.71 -4.33
CA ILE A 533 -12.89 -6.28 -4.23
C ILE A 533 -14.22 -5.52 -4.31
N VAL A 534 -14.51 -4.72 -3.29
CA VAL A 534 -15.77 -3.95 -3.20
C VAL A 534 -15.46 -2.49 -2.94
N HIS A 535 -16.08 -1.59 -3.69
CA HIS A 535 -15.90 -0.14 -3.49
C HIS A 535 -16.70 0.33 -2.28
N ILE A 536 -16.08 0.47 -1.12
CA ILE A 536 -16.73 0.78 0.18
C ILE A 536 -17.63 2.05 0.20
N ALA A 537 -17.55 2.90 -0.82
CA ALA A 537 -18.35 4.10 -0.93
C ALA A 537 -19.42 4.03 -2.04
N ALA A 538 -19.25 3.14 -3.04
CA ALA A 538 -20.08 3.08 -4.25
C ALA A 538 -20.31 1.60 -4.62
N VAL A 539 -20.85 0.87 -3.66
CA VAL A 539 -21.03 -0.58 -3.77
C VAL A 539 -22.17 -0.90 -4.72
N GLN A 540 -21.95 -1.86 -5.62
CA GLN A 540 -22.97 -2.38 -6.52
C GLN A 540 -24.02 -3.19 -5.76
N GLU A 541 -25.20 -3.36 -6.34
CA GLU A 541 -26.20 -4.26 -5.81
C GLU A 541 -25.66 -5.70 -5.71
N GLY A 542 -25.98 -6.42 -4.64
CA GLY A 542 -25.51 -7.79 -4.39
C GLY A 542 -24.08 -7.91 -3.82
N GLN A 543 -23.30 -6.84 -3.73
CA GLN A 543 -21.96 -6.88 -3.12
C GLN A 543 -22.01 -6.71 -1.59
N ASP A 544 -21.22 -7.51 -0.88
CA ASP A 544 -21.08 -7.41 0.57
C ASP A 544 -20.19 -6.21 0.98
N LYS A 545 -20.86 -5.10 1.31
CA LYS A 545 -20.20 -3.85 1.73
C LYS A 545 -19.42 -4.01 3.03
N VAL A 546 -19.92 -4.83 3.94
CA VAL A 546 -19.33 -5.02 5.28
C VAL A 546 -18.04 -5.81 5.15
N LEU A 547 -18.07 -6.89 4.37
CA LEU A 547 -16.88 -7.69 4.08
C LEU A 547 -15.82 -6.89 3.31
N GLY A 548 -16.22 -6.12 2.30
CA GLY A 548 -15.31 -5.23 1.57
C GLY A 548 -14.66 -4.17 2.47
N PHE A 549 -15.43 -3.61 3.40
CA PHE A 549 -14.92 -2.64 4.36
C PHE A 549 -13.97 -3.27 5.39
N ARG A 550 -14.32 -4.44 5.92
CA ARG A 550 -13.45 -5.24 6.78
C ARG A 550 -12.13 -5.57 6.10
N LEU A 551 -12.18 -6.02 4.84
CA LEU A 551 -11.00 -6.27 4.02
C LEU A 551 -10.13 -5.02 3.92
N THR A 552 -10.73 -3.88 3.56
CA THR A 552 -10.01 -2.61 3.42
C THR A 552 -9.30 -2.25 4.74
N LEU A 553 -9.99 -2.30 5.87
CA LEU A 553 -9.37 -1.97 7.17
C LEU A 553 -8.24 -2.95 7.54
N MET A 554 -8.43 -4.24 7.28
CA MET A 554 -7.42 -5.26 7.52
C MET A 554 -6.19 -5.06 6.65
N GLU A 555 -6.35 -4.85 5.35
CA GLU A 555 -5.21 -4.64 4.44
C GLU A 555 -4.45 -3.37 4.80
N GLN A 556 -5.14 -2.28 5.16
CA GLN A 556 -4.46 -1.06 5.61
C GLN A 556 -3.60 -1.33 6.86
N LEU A 557 -4.11 -2.14 7.80
CA LEU A 557 -3.38 -2.55 8.99
C LEU A 557 -2.17 -3.43 8.62
N LEU A 558 -2.36 -4.44 7.76
CA LEU A 558 -1.28 -5.30 7.25
C LEU A 558 -0.15 -4.49 6.63
N LEU A 559 -0.49 -3.57 5.71
CA LEU A 559 0.47 -2.70 5.04
C LEU A 559 1.27 -1.84 6.04
N ALA A 560 0.68 -1.53 7.20
CA ALA A 560 1.28 -0.70 8.22
C ALA A 560 2.10 -1.50 9.25
N THR A 561 1.75 -2.75 9.54
CA THR A 561 2.33 -3.54 10.65
C THR A 561 3.23 -4.70 10.21
N SER A 562 3.17 -5.14 8.96
CA SER A 562 3.72 -6.47 8.60
C SER A 562 4.77 -6.49 7.48
N CYS A 563 5.18 -5.31 7.00
CA CYS A 563 5.97 -5.17 5.78
C CYS A 563 7.38 -4.67 6.07
N SER A 564 8.40 -5.33 5.52
CA SER A 564 9.79 -4.83 5.53
C SER A 564 10.01 -3.80 4.43
N THR A 565 9.39 -3.98 3.26
CA THR A 565 9.34 -2.97 2.18
C THR A 565 7.90 -2.65 1.85
N LEU A 566 7.56 -1.37 1.66
CA LEU A 566 6.21 -0.94 1.28
C LEU A 566 6.26 -0.07 0.02
N VAL A 567 5.52 -0.48 -1.01
CA VAL A 567 5.23 0.31 -2.20
C VAL A 567 3.80 0.81 -2.10
N VAL A 568 3.60 2.13 -1.98
CA VAL A 568 2.28 2.74 -1.94
C VAL A 568 1.89 3.31 -3.30
N SER A 569 0.59 3.48 -3.55
CA SER A 569 0.12 4.29 -4.69
C SER A 569 -0.30 5.67 -4.21
N TYR A 570 -0.58 6.59 -5.14
CA TYR A 570 -1.23 7.87 -4.82
C TYR A 570 -2.70 7.67 -4.40
N SER A 571 -2.89 7.11 -3.20
CA SER A 571 -4.16 6.74 -2.61
C SER A 571 -4.13 7.03 -1.12
N GLY A 572 -5.18 7.70 -0.61
CA GLY A 572 -5.31 7.96 0.82
C GLY A 572 -5.26 6.68 1.66
N PHE A 573 -5.66 5.54 1.12
CA PHE A 573 -5.58 4.24 1.76
C PHE A 573 -4.15 3.85 2.16
N SER A 574 -3.24 3.70 1.19
CA SER A 574 -1.89 3.20 1.44
C SER A 574 -0.94 4.30 1.94
N MET A 575 -1.19 5.56 1.58
CA MET A 575 -0.47 6.69 2.16
C MET A 575 -0.70 6.78 3.68
N LYS A 576 -1.92 6.47 4.16
CA LYS A 576 -2.20 6.40 5.60
C LYS A 576 -1.54 5.21 6.26
N ALA A 577 -1.50 4.04 5.59
CA ALA A 577 -0.73 2.90 6.07
C ALA A 577 0.77 3.24 6.24
N ALA A 578 1.38 3.90 5.25
CA ALA A 578 2.77 4.36 5.33
C ALA A 578 2.99 5.38 6.46
N GLN A 579 2.03 6.29 6.68
CA GLN A 579 2.05 7.18 7.83
C GLN A 579 2.02 6.37 9.12
N PHE A 580 1.05 5.49 9.35
CA PHE A 580 0.98 4.72 10.60
C PHE A 580 2.25 3.90 10.84
N ARG A 581 2.76 3.24 9.79
CA ARG A 581 4.00 2.46 9.84
C ARG A 581 5.16 3.26 10.42
N TYR A 582 5.31 4.53 10.08
CA TYR A 582 6.42 5.36 10.56
C TYR A 582 6.47 5.51 12.09
N ILE A 583 5.32 5.48 12.79
CA ILE A 583 5.26 5.55 14.26
C ILE A 583 5.44 4.15 14.85
N MET A 584 4.81 3.14 14.24
CA MET A 584 4.78 1.79 14.79
C MET A 584 6.10 1.03 14.58
N GLN A 585 6.83 1.40 13.53
CA GLN A 585 8.05 0.72 13.09
C GLN A 585 9.13 1.76 12.72
N PRO A 586 9.57 2.60 13.68
CA PRO A 586 10.50 3.69 13.40
C PRO A 586 11.84 3.13 12.88
N GLY A 587 12.29 3.66 11.74
CA GLY A 587 13.56 3.24 11.11
C GLY A 587 13.52 1.87 10.43
N ILE A 588 12.39 1.16 10.47
CA ILE A 588 12.30 -0.18 9.88
C ILE A 588 11.79 -0.07 8.45
N GLY A 589 12.70 -0.40 7.53
CA GLY A 589 12.38 -0.83 6.18
C GLY A 589 12.13 0.29 5.17
N GLN A 590 11.98 -0.11 3.92
CA GLN A 590 12.02 0.82 2.78
C GLN A 590 10.61 1.24 2.35
N LEU A 591 10.49 2.49 1.92
CA LEU A 591 9.25 3.06 1.42
C LEU A 591 9.43 3.58 0.00
N PHE A 592 8.53 3.15 -0.88
CA PHE A 592 8.47 3.54 -2.27
C PHE A 592 7.07 4.02 -2.62
N ILE A 593 6.96 4.84 -3.65
CA ILE A 593 5.67 5.18 -4.28
C ILE A 593 5.66 4.72 -5.73
N TYR A 594 4.54 4.14 -6.12
CA TYR A 594 4.18 3.80 -7.49
C TYR A 594 3.22 4.84 -8.05
N ARG A 595 3.62 5.49 -9.15
CA ARG A 595 2.77 6.43 -9.89
C ARG A 595 3.30 6.64 -11.31
N ASN A 596 2.41 6.77 -12.29
CA ASN A 596 2.77 7.06 -13.68
C ASN A 596 3.82 6.05 -14.24
N ALA A 597 3.53 4.75 -14.10
CA ALA A 597 4.41 3.67 -14.58
C ALA A 597 5.85 3.67 -14.00
N LYS A 598 6.06 4.24 -12.82
CA LYS A 598 7.38 4.27 -12.15
C LYS A 598 7.26 3.98 -10.66
N VAL A 599 8.30 3.38 -10.09
CA VAL A 599 8.46 3.14 -8.65
C VAL A 599 9.72 3.88 -8.19
N TRP A 600 9.62 4.73 -7.16
CA TRP A 600 10.77 5.47 -6.63
C TRP A 600 10.76 5.51 -5.10
N PRO A 601 11.95 5.58 -4.46
CA PRO A 601 12.04 5.71 -3.02
C PRO A 601 11.47 7.05 -2.57
N VAL A 602 10.80 7.08 -1.41
CA VAL A 602 10.23 8.29 -0.83
C VAL A 602 10.34 8.29 0.69
N ASN A 603 10.37 9.51 1.25
CA ASN A 603 10.20 9.70 2.68
C ASN A 603 8.72 9.89 3.01
N VAL A 604 8.29 9.49 4.20
CA VAL A 604 6.89 9.62 4.63
C VAL A 604 6.41 11.08 4.56
N GLY A 605 7.30 12.03 4.87
CA GLY A 605 7.01 13.46 4.79
C GLY A 605 6.73 13.99 3.38
N SER A 606 7.22 13.32 2.33
CA SER A 606 7.00 13.73 0.93
C SER A 606 5.77 13.10 0.29
N LEU A 607 5.03 12.26 1.03
CA LEU A 607 3.81 11.65 0.51
C LEU A 607 2.64 12.64 0.44
N LEU A 608 2.66 13.72 1.22
CA LEU A 608 1.61 14.75 1.24
C LEU A 608 1.99 15.96 0.40
#